data_AF-A0A2E6H6R0-F1
#
_entry.id   AF-A0A2E6H6R0-F1
#
_cell.length_a   1.000
_cell.length_b   1.000
_cell.length_c   1.000
_cell.angle_alpha   90.00
_cell.angle_beta   90.00
_cell.angle_gamma   90.00
#
_symmetry.space_group_name_H-M   'P 1'
#
loop_
_entity.id
_entity.type
_entity.pdbx_description
1 polymer ?
#
loop_
_entity_poly.entity_id
_entity_poly.type
_entity_poly.pdbx_seq_one_letter_code
_entity_poly.pdbx_strand_id
1 'polypeptide(L)'
;MDLTKKKGLLAPKDFWTTSETEKKKILNECGGDVVTAALVPNNILGKDVSVACDIHDFMYLKGKTSQDKVVADNTFAKNLKALTDQTQNPILRKLRGLIGRIYYLAASIFGHFYF
;
A
#
# COMPACT_ATOMS: atom_id res chain seq x y z
N MET A 1 -7.05 1.12 -14.79
CA MET A 1 -6.78 2.35 -14.02
C MET A 1 -5.56 3.07 -14.57
N ASP A 2 -5.61 4.39 -14.74
CA ASP A 2 -4.45 5.20 -15.15
C ASP A 2 -3.63 5.64 -13.93
N LEU A 3 -2.37 5.17 -13.87
CA LEU A 3 -1.46 5.45 -12.75
C LEU A 3 -0.51 6.60 -13.06
N THR A 4 -0.27 7.43 -12.06
CA THR A 4 0.67 8.55 -12.12
C THR A 4 1.69 8.45 -10.98
N LYS A 5 2.91 8.91 -11.23
CA LYS A 5 4.01 8.83 -10.26
C LYS A 5 4.21 10.17 -9.56
N LYS A 6 4.17 10.21 -8.21
CA LYS A 6 4.46 11.39 -7.40
C LYS A 6 5.31 10.99 -6.20
N LYS A 7 6.39 11.76 -5.93
CA LYS A 7 7.37 11.48 -4.85
C LYS A 7 7.90 10.03 -4.85
N GLY A 8 8.04 9.42 -6.02
CA GLY A 8 8.52 8.04 -6.15
C GLY A 8 7.45 6.95 -6.04
N LEU A 9 6.21 7.30 -5.70
CA LEU A 9 5.09 6.37 -5.54
C LEU A 9 4.12 6.44 -6.72
N LEU A 10 3.54 5.30 -7.08
CA LEU A 10 2.53 5.13 -8.13
C LEU A 10 1.14 5.13 -7.48
N ALA A 11 0.21 5.94 -7.98
CA ALA A 11 -1.19 5.90 -7.58
C ALA A 11 -2.10 6.39 -8.71
N PRO A 12 -3.41 6.09 -8.67
CA PRO A 12 -4.38 6.71 -9.56
C PRO A 12 -4.34 8.22 -9.45
N LYS A 13 -4.61 8.93 -10.56
CA LYS A 13 -4.63 10.41 -10.57
C LYS A 13 -5.54 10.98 -9.46
N ASP A 14 -6.70 10.37 -9.29
CA ASP A 14 -7.73 10.80 -8.35
C ASP A 14 -7.23 10.75 -6.90
N PHE A 15 -6.43 9.74 -6.54
CA PHE A 15 -5.84 9.64 -5.20
C PHE A 15 -5.02 10.88 -4.83
N TRP A 16 -4.31 11.47 -5.80
CA TRP A 16 -3.50 12.67 -5.56
C TRP A 16 -4.34 13.94 -5.40
N THR A 17 -5.55 13.95 -5.93
CA THR A 17 -6.46 15.10 -5.90
C THR A 17 -7.53 15.00 -4.81
N THR A 18 -7.82 13.79 -4.31
CA THR A 18 -8.71 13.58 -3.16
C THR A 18 -8.13 14.29 -1.93
N SER A 19 -8.95 15.05 -1.23
CA SER A 19 -8.53 15.74 -0.01
C SER A 19 -8.15 14.75 1.09
N GLU A 20 -7.24 15.15 1.98
CA GLU A 20 -6.84 14.32 3.12
C GLU A 20 -8.02 14.01 4.06
N THR A 21 -8.99 14.92 4.17
CA THR A 21 -10.23 14.70 4.93
C THR A 21 -11.09 13.60 4.35
N GLU A 22 -11.12 13.46 3.03
CA GLU A 22 -11.91 12.43 2.37
C GLU A 22 -11.20 11.08 2.40
N LYS A 23 -9.87 11.08 2.23
CA LYS A 23 -9.04 9.89 2.41
C LYS A 23 -9.21 9.27 3.80
N LYS A 24 -9.16 10.08 4.86
CA LYS A 24 -9.34 9.61 6.24
C LYS A 24 -10.69 8.98 6.55
N LYS A 25 -11.72 9.21 5.72
CA LYS A 25 -13.03 8.57 5.88
C LYS A 25 -13.09 7.18 5.25
N ILE A 26 -12.26 6.93 4.24
CA ILE A 26 -12.37 5.74 3.38
C ILE A 26 -11.16 4.82 3.46
N LEU A 27 -10.01 5.30 3.97
CA LEU A 27 -8.75 4.56 4.06
C LEU A 27 -8.37 4.34 5.53
N ASN A 28 -7.74 3.19 5.80
CA ASN A 28 -7.40 2.74 7.15
C ASN A 28 -5.90 2.44 7.31
N GLU A 29 -5.04 3.14 6.53
CA GLU A 29 -3.60 2.92 6.53
C GLU A 29 -3.25 1.45 6.19
N CYS A 30 -2.32 0.80 6.90
CA CYS A 30 -1.96 -0.60 6.63
C CYS A 30 -2.90 -1.63 7.27
N GLY A 31 -3.97 -1.17 7.91
CA GLY A 31 -4.99 -1.97 8.54
C GLY A 31 -6.21 -2.18 7.67
N GLY A 32 -6.75 -3.39 7.60
CA GLY A 32 -8.03 -3.65 6.96
C GLY A 32 -9.20 -3.27 7.87
N ASP A 33 -9.87 -4.30 8.43
CA ASP A 33 -10.89 -4.14 9.47
C ASP A 33 -10.27 -3.70 10.82
N VAL A 34 -11.13 -3.27 11.77
CA VAL A 34 -10.72 -2.73 13.09
C VAL A 34 -9.73 -3.65 13.82
N VAL A 35 -9.84 -4.97 13.62
CA VAL A 35 -8.98 -5.96 14.26
C VAL A 35 -7.62 -6.05 13.57
N THR A 36 -7.57 -6.11 12.24
CA THR A 36 -6.29 -6.15 11.51
C THR A 36 -5.56 -4.81 11.55
N ALA A 37 -6.27 -3.68 11.64
CA ALA A 37 -5.68 -2.35 11.80
C ALA A 37 -4.93 -2.16 13.13
N ALA A 38 -5.34 -2.86 14.18
CA ALA A 38 -4.60 -2.85 15.44
C ALA A 38 -3.34 -3.73 15.41
N LEU A 39 -3.23 -4.65 14.46
CA LEU A 39 -2.18 -5.67 14.40
C LEU A 39 -1.10 -5.38 13.35
N VAL A 40 -1.46 -4.73 12.24
CA VAL A 40 -0.52 -4.44 11.15
C VAL A 40 0.10 -3.06 11.37
N PRO A 41 1.41 -2.97 11.65
CA PRO A 41 2.03 -1.68 11.90
C PRO A 41 2.13 -0.85 10.61
N ASN A 42 1.94 0.46 10.73
CA ASN A 42 2.17 1.39 9.62
C ASN A 42 3.65 1.62 9.29
N ASN A 43 4.55 1.05 10.11
CA ASN A 43 5.98 1.26 9.99
C ASN A 43 6.73 -0.06 9.84
N ILE A 44 7.65 -0.11 8.88
CA ILE A 44 8.60 -1.21 8.71
C ILE A 44 9.98 -0.73 9.16
N LEU A 45 10.39 -1.15 10.36
CA LEU A 45 11.70 -0.78 10.96
C LEU A 45 11.97 0.73 10.88
N GLY A 46 11.04 1.53 11.39
CA GLY A 46 11.11 3.00 11.41
C GLY A 46 10.88 3.69 10.07
N LYS A 47 10.44 2.96 9.03
CA LYS A 47 9.97 3.56 7.78
C LYS A 47 8.45 3.49 7.71
N ASP A 48 7.81 4.65 7.68
CA ASP A 48 6.37 4.76 7.43
C ASP A 48 6.03 4.30 6.01
N VAL A 49 5.09 3.36 5.94
CA VAL A 49 4.56 2.76 4.72
C VAL A 49 3.04 2.91 4.58
N SER A 50 2.38 3.63 5.50
CA SER A 50 0.93 3.92 5.48
C SER A 50 0.46 4.41 4.11
N VAL A 51 1.19 5.34 3.49
CA VAL A 51 0.86 5.89 2.17
C VAL A 51 0.80 4.83 1.06
N ALA A 52 1.60 3.74 1.14
CA ALA A 52 1.51 2.66 0.17
C ALA A 52 0.23 1.84 0.36
N CYS A 53 -0.17 1.63 1.61
CA CYS A 53 -1.39 0.94 1.98
C CYS A 53 -2.64 1.77 1.62
N ASP A 54 -2.65 3.06 1.92
CA ASP A 54 -3.71 4.00 1.51
C ASP A 54 -3.96 3.99 -0.02
N ILE A 55 -2.89 3.94 -0.81
CA ILE A 55 -3.00 3.83 -2.27
C ILE A 55 -3.64 2.49 -2.66
N HIS A 56 -3.24 1.40 -2.01
CA HIS A 56 -3.77 0.05 -2.27
C HIS A 56 -5.26 -0.02 -1.93
N ASP A 57 -5.66 0.45 -0.76
CA ASP A 57 -7.05 0.55 -0.31
C ASP A 57 -7.89 1.39 -1.28
N PHE A 58 -7.39 2.57 -1.66
CA PHE A 58 -8.09 3.43 -2.62
C PHE A 58 -8.31 2.74 -3.97
N MET A 59 -7.33 1.98 -4.44
CA MET A 59 -7.44 1.20 -5.67
C MET A 59 -8.42 0.04 -5.52
N TYR A 60 -8.46 -0.62 -4.36
CA TYR A 60 -9.44 -1.67 -4.06
C TYR A 60 -10.86 -1.12 -4.03
N LEU A 61 -11.09 0.03 -3.40
CA LEU A 61 -12.40 0.70 -3.35
C LEU A 61 -12.94 1.09 -4.74
N LYS A 62 -12.05 1.40 -5.68
CA LYS A 62 -12.41 1.84 -7.04
C LYS A 62 -12.42 0.71 -8.06
N GLY A 63 -11.64 -0.35 -7.83
CA GLY A 63 -11.54 -1.50 -8.71
C GLY A 63 -12.84 -2.30 -8.75
N LYS A 64 -13.16 -2.89 -9.90
CA LYS A 64 -14.37 -3.72 -10.06
C LYS A 64 -14.09 -5.09 -10.67
N THR A 65 -12.83 -5.33 -11.03
CA THR A 65 -12.44 -6.52 -11.76
C THR A 65 -11.21 -7.15 -11.11
N SER A 66 -11.02 -8.46 -11.33
CA SER A 66 -9.80 -9.15 -10.89
C SER A 66 -8.55 -8.54 -11.52
N GLN A 67 -8.66 -7.92 -12.70
CA GLN A 67 -7.56 -7.18 -13.32
C GLN A 67 -7.19 -5.92 -12.52
N ASP A 68 -8.18 -5.19 -12.01
CA ASP A 68 -7.93 -4.02 -11.14
C ASP A 68 -7.25 -4.45 -9.84
N LYS A 69 -7.65 -5.59 -9.25
CA LYS A 69 -6.97 -6.18 -8.09
C LYS A 69 -5.49 -6.44 -8.39
N VAL A 70 -5.19 -7.10 -9.51
CA VAL A 70 -3.79 -7.38 -9.92
C VAL A 70 -3.01 -6.08 -10.10
N VAL A 71 -3.61 -5.04 -10.67
CA VAL A 71 -2.98 -3.73 -10.84
C VAL A 71 -2.72 -3.07 -9.48
N ALA A 72 -3.67 -3.15 -8.54
CA ALA A 72 -3.53 -2.65 -7.18
C ALA A 72 -2.42 -3.37 -6.40
N ASP A 73 -2.43 -4.70 -6.38
CA ASP A 73 -1.42 -5.52 -5.69
C ASP A 73 0.00 -5.26 -6.24
N ASN A 74 0.15 -5.17 -7.56
CA ASN A 74 1.43 -4.84 -8.18
C ASN A 74 1.89 -3.40 -7.86
N THR A 75 0.94 -2.47 -7.77
CA THR A 75 1.23 -1.08 -7.41
C THR A 75 1.69 -0.99 -5.95
N PHE A 76 1.03 -1.73 -5.06
CA PHE A 76 1.40 -1.85 -3.65
C PHE A 76 2.82 -2.39 -3.48
N ALA A 77 3.15 -3.50 -4.14
CA ALA A 77 4.50 -4.08 -4.10
C ALA A 77 5.59 -3.10 -4.56
N LYS A 78 5.33 -2.35 -5.64
CA LYS A 78 6.25 -1.32 -6.16
C LYS A 78 6.43 -0.16 -5.18
N ASN A 79 5.35 0.30 -4.56
CA ASN A 79 5.39 1.39 -3.59
C ASN A 79 6.10 0.98 -2.30
N LEU A 80 5.80 -0.20 -1.75
CA LEU A 80 6.51 -0.76 -0.61
C LEU A 80 8.00 -0.86 -0.90
N LYS A 81 8.39 -1.39 -2.07
CA LYS A 81 9.79 -1.42 -2.48
C LYS A 81 10.41 -0.03 -2.54
N ALA A 82 9.74 0.94 -3.17
CA ALA A 82 10.22 2.31 -3.28
C ALA A 82 10.44 2.97 -1.91
N LEU A 83 9.60 2.67 -0.90
CA LEU A 83 9.74 3.19 0.46
C LEU A 83 10.81 2.46 1.26
N THR A 84 10.84 1.13 1.21
CA THR A 84 11.79 0.30 1.95
C THR A 84 13.23 0.47 1.45
N ASP A 85 13.40 0.85 0.18
CA ASP A 85 14.68 1.20 -0.42
C ASP A 85 15.23 2.58 0.02
N GLN A 86 14.42 3.43 0.67
CA GLN A 86 14.83 4.76 1.16
C GLN A 86 15.70 4.67 2.41
N THR A 87 16.89 4.11 2.24
CA THR A 87 17.96 4.06 3.23
C THR A 87 19.28 3.76 2.52
N GLN A 88 20.37 4.34 3.02
CA GLN A 88 21.72 4.01 2.54
C GLN A 88 22.29 2.74 3.19
N ASN A 89 21.68 2.26 4.28
CA ASN A 89 22.13 1.03 4.94
C ASN A 89 21.61 -0.21 4.18
N PRO A 90 22.48 -1.03 3.57
CA PRO A 90 22.07 -2.16 2.75
C PRO A 90 21.44 -3.30 3.55
N ILE A 91 21.83 -3.49 4.82
CA ILE A 91 21.24 -4.50 5.71
C ILE A 91 19.81 -4.08 6.05
N LEU A 92 19.63 -2.83 6.46
CA LEU A 92 18.31 -2.29 6.78
C LEU A 92 17.40 -2.32 5.54
N ARG A 93 17.94 -2.00 4.36
CA ARG A 93 17.23 -2.12 3.07
C ARG A 93 16.72 -3.53 2.84
N LYS A 94 17.59 -4.54 3.03
CA LYS A 94 17.24 -5.96 2.83
C LYS A 94 16.17 -6.41 3.84
N LEU A 95 16.31 -6.05 5.11
CA LEU A 95 15.35 -6.39 6.17
C LEU A 95 13.98 -5.74 5.92
N ARG A 96 13.97 -4.44 5.61
CA ARG A 96 12.73 -3.72 5.25
C ARG A 96 12.07 -4.33 4.03
N GLY A 97 12.85 -4.69 3.00
CA GLY A 97 12.36 -5.36 1.80
C GLY A 97 11.75 -6.74 2.08
N LEU A 98 12.34 -7.51 3.01
CA LEU A 98 11.77 -8.80 3.43
C LEU A 98 10.41 -8.62 4.12
N ILE A 99 10.32 -7.70 5.07
CA ILE A 99 9.06 -7.41 5.77
C ILE A 99 8.03 -6.85 4.78
N GLY A 100 8.43 -5.97 3.85
CA GLY A 100 7.54 -5.46 2.80
C GLY A 100 6.95 -6.56 1.91
N ARG A 101 7.69 -7.65 1.65
CA ARG A 101 7.15 -8.82 0.94
C ARG A 101 6.09 -9.55 1.77
N ILE A 102 6.24 -9.62 3.09
CA ILE A 102 5.23 -10.20 3.98
C ILE A 102 3.94 -9.38 3.91
N TYR A 103 4.02 -8.05 3.90
CA TYR A 103 2.87 -7.16 3.73
C TYR A 103 2.16 -7.41 2.41
N TYR A 104 2.91 -7.46 1.32
CA TYR A 104 2.37 -7.77 0.00
C TYR A 104 1.68 -9.13 -0.05
N LEU A 105 2.31 -10.18 0.51
CA LEU A 105 1.73 -11.52 0.54
C LEU A 105 0.43 -11.55 1.36
N ALA A 106 0.42 -10.91 2.52
CA ALA A 106 -0.78 -10.78 3.34
C ALA A 106 -1.90 -10.08 2.55
N ALA A 107 -1.65 -8.90 1.99
CA ALA A 107 -2.64 -8.16 1.21
C ALA A 107 -3.15 -8.94 0.00
N SER A 108 -2.28 -9.69 -0.69
CA SER A 108 -2.67 -10.47 -1.86
C SER A 108 -3.54 -11.67 -1.50
N ILE A 109 -3.22 -12.38 -0.39
CA ILE A 109 -3.99 -13.51 0.15
C ILE A 109 -5.35 -13.03 0.67
N PHE A 110 -5.37 -12.02 1.55
CA PHE A 110 -6.61 -11.53 2.13
C PHE A 110 -7.49 -10.83 1.10
N GLY A 111 -6.88 -10.12 0.15
CA GLY A 111 -7.59 -9.48 -0.96
C GLY A 111 -8.30 -10.45 -1.90
N HIS A 112 -7.96 -11.74 -1.89
CA HIS A 112 -8.71 -12.77 -2.64
C HIS A 112 -10.12 -12.97 -2.09
N PHE A 113 -10.39 -12.66 -0.82
CA PHE A 113 -11.74 -12.77 -0.25
C PHE A 113 -12.65 -11.58 -0.58
N TYR A 114 -12.11 -10.50 -1.15
CA TYR A 114 -12.85 -9.27 -1.45
C TYR A 114 -13.14 -9.04 -2.95
N PHE A 115 -12.57 -9.86 -3.85
CA PHE A 115 -12.64 -9.70 -5.32
C PHE A 115 -13.00 -10.99 -6.04
#